data_AF-A0A341EM52-F1
#
_entry.id   AF-A0A341EM52-F1
#
_cell.length_a   1.000
_cell.length_b   1.000
_cell.length_c   1.000
_cell.angle_alpha   90.00
_cell.angle_beta   90.00
_cell.angle_gamma   90.00
#
_symmetry.space_group_name_H-M   'P 1'
#
loop_
_entity.id
_entity.type
_entity.pdbx_description
1 polymer ?
#
loop_
_entity_poly.entity_id
_entity_poly.type
_entity_poly.pdbx_seq_one_letter_code
_entity_poly.pdbx_strand_id
1 'polypeptide(L)'
;MTDASKETRKACDQIIHQSAELMLEQGASMGMLLDRLLTFSAGQACKVDGAFHTAQAFRSIADQIEGGVFAHLEPAPEGKGH
;
A
#
# COMPACT_ATOMS: atom_id res chain seq x y z
N MET A 1 10.10 17.01 -13.44
CA MET A 1 9.20 15.87 -13.69
C MET A 1 8.26 16.27 -14.82
N THR A 2 8.30 15.59 -15.95
CA THR A 2 7.46 15.88 -17.12
C THR A 2 6.01 15.49 -16.85
N ASP A 3 5.03 16.15 -17.50
CA ASP A 3 3.60 15.83 -17.35
C ASP A 3 3.28 14.36 -17.67
N ALA A 4 4.05 13.74 -18.56
CA ALA A 4 3.97 12.30 -18.84
C ALA A 4 4.10 11.44 -17.56
N SER A 5 4.96 11.83 -16.60
CA SER A 5 5.13 11.07 -15.36
C SER A 5 3.94 11.18 -14.40
N LYS A 6 3.18 12.30 -14.45
CA LYS A 6 1.99 12.49 -13.61
C LYS A 6 0.81 11.70 -14.15
N GLU A 7 0.59 11.76 -15.47
CA GLU A 7 -0.48 10.98 -16.12
C GLU A 7 -0.22 9.47 -16.00
N THR A 8 1.03 9.02 -16.13
CA THR A 8 1.37 7.62 -15.87
C THR A 8 1.06 7.21 -14.43
N ARG A 9 1.43 8.02 -13.42
CA ARG A 9 1.11 7.72 -12.02
C ARG A 9 -0.40 7.63 -11.78
N LYS A 10 -1.15 8.60 -12.29
CA LYS A 10 -2.62 8.61 -12.19
C LYS A 10 -3.25 7.36 -12.82
N ALA A 11 -2.77 6.94 -13.99
CA ALA A 11 -3.24 5.72 -14.64
C ALA A 11 -2.90 4.46 -13.80
N CYS A 12 -1.69 4.40 -13.21
CA CYS A 12 -1.33 3.32 -12.29
C CYS A 12 -2.25 3.27 -11.07
N ASP A 13 -2.55 4.41 -10.45
CA ASP A 13 -3.42 4.49 -9.28
C ASP A 13 -4.84 3.98 -9.61
N GLN A 14 -5.36 4.37 -10.78
CA GLN A 14 -6.66 3.89 -11.28
C GLN A 14 -6.67 2.38 -11.50
N ILE A 15 -5.62 1.82 -12.09
CA ILE A 15 -5.52 0.37 -12.32
C ILE A 15 -5.46 -0.40 -11.00
N ILE A 16 -4.71 0.11 -10.02
CA ILE A 16 -4.63 -0.52 -8.68
C ILE A 16 -6.01 -0.51 -8.03
N HIS A 17 -6.74 0.61 -8.08
CA HIS A 17 -8.10 0.70 -7.54
C HIS A 17 -9.05 -0.31 -8.20
N GLN A 18 -9.07 -0.36 -9.54
CA GLN A 18 -9.90 -1.31 -10.28
C GLN A 18 -9.53 -2.78 -9.96
N SER A 19 -8.24 -3.06 -9.83
CA SER A 19 -7.77 -4.40 -9.46
C SER A 19 -8.22 -4.78 -8.06
N ALA A 20 -8.24 -3.82 -7.13
CA ALA A 20 -8.75 -4.01 -5.78
C ALA A 20 -10.26 -4.32 -5.78
N GLU A 21 -11.05 -3.54 -6.52
CA GLU A 21 -12.49 -3.77 -6.67
C GLU A 21 -12.79 -5.16 -7.24
N LEU A 22 -12.10 -5.54 -8.32
CA LEU A 22 -12.26 -6.86 -8.94
C LEU A 22 -11.96 -8.01 -7.97
N MET A 23 -10.94 -7.86 -7.11
CA MET A 23 -10.64 -8.87 -6.08
C MET A 23 -11.76 -9.00 -5.05
N LEU A 24 -12.35 -7.88 -4.60
CA LEU A 24 -13.47 -7.88 -3.67
C LEU A 24 -14.72 -8.50 -4.29
N GLU A 25 -14.99 -8.23 -5.57
CA GLU A 25 -16.12 -8.82 -6.32
C GLU A 25 -16.01 -10.35 -6.44
N GLN A 26 -14.79 -10.90 -6.46
CA GLN A 26 -14.55 -12.34 -6.39
C GLN A 26 -14.71 -12.94 -4.98
N GLY A 27 -15.09 -12.12 -3.99
CA GLY A 27 -15.31 -12.55 -2.62
C GLY A 27 -14.06 -12.53 -1.73
N ALA A 28 -12.97 -11.87 -2.15
CA ALA A 28 -11.83 -11.66 -1.27
C ALA A 28 -12.23 -10.73 -0.11
N SER A 29 -11.75 -11.04 1.10
CA SER A 29 -11.83 -10.08 2.21
C SER A 29 -10.82 -8.95 2.00
N MET A 30 -11.05 -7.79 2.63
CA MET A 30 -10.09 -6.69 2.62
C MET A 30 -8.70 -7.14 3.12
N GLY A 31 -8.65 -7.95 4.18
CA GLY A 31 -7.41 -8.50 4.70
C GLY A 31 -6.65 -9.37 3.69
N MET A 32 -7.37 -10.20 2.93
CA MET A 32 -6.77 -11.02 1.87
C MET A 32 -6.23 -10.16 0.74
N LEU A 33 -6.98 -9.15 0.30
CA LEU A 33 -6.55 -8.21 -0.73
C LEU A 33 -5.25 -7.50 -0.34
N LEU A 34 -5.18 -6.98 0.89
CA LEU A 34 -4.00 -6.27 1.38
C LEU A 34 -2.76 -7.20 1.44
N ASP A 35 -2.94 -8.43 1.93
CA ASP A 35 -1.88 -9.43 1.98
C ASP A 35 -1.35 -9.80 0.57
N ARG A 36 -2.24 -9.98 -0.41
CA ARG A 36 -1.85 -10.27 -1.79
C ARG A 36 -1.10 -9.11 -2.45
N LEU A 37 -1.58 -7.87 -2.29
CA LEU A 37 -0.92 -6.68 -2.83
C LEU A 37 0.47 -6.47 -2.21
N LEU A 38 0.58 -6.62 -0.89
CA LEU A 38 1.85 -6.46 -0.18
C LEU A 38 2.85 -7.55 -0.61
N THR A 39 2.41 -8.81 -0.68
CA THR A 39 3.26 -9.93 -1.10
C THR A 39 3.75 -9.76 -2.54
N PHE A 40 2.86 -9.39 -3.46
CA PHE A 40 3.24 -9.14 -4.85
C PHE A 40 4.25 -8.00 -4.98
N SER A 41 3.97 -6.88 -4.30
CA SER A 41 4.84 -5.70 -4.30
C SER A 41 6.23 -6.01 -3.73
N ALA A 42 6.30 -6.75 -2.63
CA ALA A 42 7.56 -7.22 -2.04
C ALA A 42 8.34 -8.11 -3.01
N GLY A 43 7.67 -9.04 -3.68
CA GLY A 43 8.29 -9.91 -4.68
C GLY A 43 8.87 -9.13 -5.86
N GLN A 44 8.13 -8.14 -6.38
CA GLN A 44 8.64 -7.28 -7.45
C GLN A 44 9.82 -6.42 -6.99
N ALA A 45 9.74 -5.82 -5.80
CA ALA A 45 10.85 -5.05 -5.23
C ALA A 45 12.10 -5.90 -5.05
N CYS A 46 11.98 -7.12 -4.51
CA CYS A 46 13.11 -8.05 -4.38
C CYS A 46 13.73 -8.41 -5.74
N LYS A 47 12.90 -8.56 -6.78
CA LYS A 47 13.36 -8.85 -8.14
C LYS A 47 14.12 -7.68 -8.76
N VAL A 48 13.72 -6.44 -8.46
CA VAL A 48 14.30 -5.23 -9.06
C VAL A 48 15.52 -4.74 -8.27
N ASP A 49 15.40 -4.63 -6.95
CA ASP A 49 16.39 -3.96 -6.08
C ASP A 49 17.20 -4.92 -5.21
N GLY A 50 16.81 -6.20 -5.17
CA GLY A 50 17.39 -7.21 -4.29
C GLY A 50 16.84 -7.19 -2.87
N ALA A 51 16.83 -8.36 -2.23
CA ALA A 51 16.17 -8.57 -0.93
C ALA A 51 16.69 -7.66 0.19
N PHE A 52 17.98 -7.34 0.21
CA PHE A 52 18.56 -6.47 1.23
C PHE A 52 17.98 -5.05 1.17
N HIS A 53 17.94 -4.44 -0.02
CA HIS A 53 17.39 -3.09 -0.20
C HIS A 53 15.87 -3.07 -0.01
N THR A 54 15.15 -4.09 -0.49
CA THR A 54 13.70 -4.21 -0.25
C THR A 54 13.37 -4.25 1.23
N ALA A 55 14.10 -5.05 2.02
CA ALA A 55 13.91 -5.11 3.46
C ALA A 55 14.22 -3.77 4.15
N GLN A 56 15.24 -3.04 3.69
CA GLN A 56 15.53 -1.70 4.22
C GLN A 56 14.42 -0.70 3.89
N ALA A 57 13.90 -0.71 2.66
CA ALA A 57 12.79 0.16 2.27
C ALA A 57 11.53 -0.11 3.11
N PHE A 58 11.20 -1.38 3.36
CA PHE A 58 10.05 -1.74 4.18
C PHE A 58 10.21 -1.32 5.64
N ARG A 59 11.43 -1.41 6.20
CA ARG A 59 11.70 -0.85 7.54
C ARG A 59 11.49 0.66 7.57
N SER A 60 11.96 1.38 6.56
CA SER A 60 11.73 2.82 6.47
C SER A 60 10.25 3.20 6.37
N ILE A 61 9.44 2.37 5.69
CA ILE A 61 7.97 2.55 5.68
C ILE A 61 7.39 2.29 7.07
N ALA A 62 7.83 1.23 7.77
CA ALA A 62 7.39 0.97 9.14
C ALA A 62 7.71 2.15 10.07
N ASP A 63 8.92 2.69 10.00
CA ASP A 63 9.33 3.87 10.78
C ASP A 63 8.42 5.09 10.50
N GLN A 64 7.99 5.29 9.25
CA GLN A 64 7.06 6.38 8.89
C GLN A 64 5.64 6.16 9.43
N ILE A 65 5.17 4.91 9.43
CA ILE A 65 3.88 4.53 10.01
C ILE A 65 3.90 4.82 11.52
N GLU A 66 4.95 4.36 12.21
CA GLU A 66 5.16 4.64 13.64
C GLU A 66 5.31 6.15 13.91
N GLY A 67 5.88 6.89 12.98
CA GLY A 67 5.94 8.36 13.00
C GLY A 67 4.59 9.06 12.75
N GLY A 68 3.51 8.33 12.51
CA GLY A 68 2.15 8.86 12.41
C GLY A 68 1.76 9.36 11.03
N VAL A 69 2.43 8.94 9.94
CA VAL A 69 2.09 9.37 8.57
C VAL A 69 0.63 9.06 8.20
N PHE A 70 0.04 8.02 8.81
CA PHE A 70 -1.35 7.62 8.63
C PHE A 70 -2.23 7.83 9.87
N ALA A 71 -1.81 8.62 10.86
CA ALA A 71 -2.60 8.84 12.09
C ALA A 71 -4.03 9.34 11.81
N HIS A 72 -4.25 10.05 10.69
CA HIS A 72 -5.56 10.52 10.24
C HIS A 72 -6.48 9.43 9.69
N LEU A 73 -5.94 8.24 9.41
CA LEU A 73 -6.68 7.06 8.93
C LEU A 73 -6.90 6.03 10.04
N GLU A 74 -6.26 6.20 11.20
CA GLU A 74 -6.45 5.29 12.31
C GLU A 74 -7.91 5.31 12.77
N PRO A 75 -8.49 4.15 13.14
CA PRO A 75 -9.79 4.12 13.77
C PRO A 75 -9.73 5.00 15.03
N ALA A 76 -10.76 5.83 15.22
CA ALA A 76 -10.85 6.65 16.42
C ALA A 76 -10.72 5.75 17.66
N PRO A 77 -9.95 6.15 18.69
CA PRO A 77 -9.84 5.36 19.90
C PRO A 77 -11.25 5.12 20.45
N GLU A 78 -11.59 3.85 20.68
CA GLU A 78 -12.88 3.47 21.24
C GLU A 78 -13.02 4.11 22.65
N GLY A 79 -13.70 5.26 22.71
CA GLY A 79 -14.22 5.87 23.92
C GLY A 79 -13.25 6.71 24.75
N LYS A 80 -13.53 8.02 24.82
CA LYS A 80 -13.93 8.68 26.08
C LYS A 80 -15.05 9.66 25.77
N GLY A 81 -16.29 9.18 25.82
CA GLY A 81 -17.43 10.07 26.01
C GLY A 81 -17.25 10.79 27.35
N HIS A 82 -17.22 12.12 27.31
CA HIS A 82 -17.44 12.98 28.46
C HIS A 82 -18.88 13.45 28.44
#